data_AF-A0A2H1X0N7-F1
#
_entry.id   AF-A0A2H1X0N7-F1
#
_cell.length_a   1.000
_cell.length_b   1.000
_cell.length_c   1.000
_cell.angle_alpha   90.00
_cell.angle_beta   90.00
_cell.angle_gamma   90.00
#
_symmetry.space_group_name_H-M   'P 1'
#
loop_
_entity.id
_entity.type
_entity.pdbx_description
1 polymer ?
#
loop_
_entity_poly.entity_id
_entity_poly.type
_entity_poly.pdbx_seq_one_letter_code
_entity_poly.pdbx_strand_id
1 'polypeptide(L)'
;MYSALLLTVALASAAAWETVPSPEQYVEAPDFYQYLHAPSHHRQTRQLHGNTFFNSDGSSGFGVSAPFGTSQKNTFSAIGGANFDAASRLQSASYGVAMNNANGHGLSVTNTHIPDFGNQFKAAGYANLFRNQNHDVSVNGYFAKNRPQMPQIPSYNTVGAGLDYMFKNKVGASAAIAHTPYFDKTDYSLSGNANLFRNKGSSLDFNAGLSKSVSPFMSNSKWEPSTGFTFRKFF
;
A
#
# COMPACT_ATOMS: atom_id res chain seq x y z
N MET A 1 -19.11 -19.36 -30.20
CA MET A 1 -18.83 -20.11 -28.95
C MET A 1 -17.37 -19.88 -28.60
N TYR A 2 -17.06 -18.93 -27.73
CA TYR A 2 -15.69 -18.69 -27.24
C TYR A 2 -15.78 -18.56 -25.72
N SER A 3 -15.49 -19.64 -25.01
CA SER A 3 -15.48 -19.71 -23.56
C SER A 3 -14.51 -20.80 -23.15
N ALA A 4 -13.26 -20.43 -22.89
CA ALA A 4 -12.31 -21.17 -22.04
C ALA A 4 -10.95 -20.45 -22.05
N LEU A 5 -10.85 -19.30 -21.39
CA LEU A 5 -9.54 -18.76 -20.99
C LEU A 5 -9.71 -17.81 -19.79
N LEU A 6 -10.26 -18.35 -18.70
CA LEU A 6 -10.39 -17.68 -17.41
C LEU A 6 -10.43 -18.76 -16.32
N LEU A 7 -9.32 -19.46 -16.08
CA LEU A 7 -9.09 -20.16 -14.80
C LEU A 7 -7.66 -20.71 -14.69
N THR A 8 -6.68 -19.88 -14.31
CA THR A 8 -5.44 -20.37 -13.67
C THR A 8 -4.75 -19.26 -12.87
N VAL A 9 -5.35 -18.89 -11.75
CA VAL A 9 -4.61 -18.29 -10.62
C VAL A 9 -5.12 -18.99 -9.36
N ALA A 10 -4.65 -20.21 -9.14
CA ALA A 10 -4.74 -20.91 -7.87
C ALA A 10 -3.67 -22.01 -7.83
N LEU A 11 -3.03 -22.15 -6.66
CA LEU A 11 -2.09 -23.19 -6.22
C LEU A 11 -0.60 -22.88 -6.38
N ALA A 12 -0.07 -22.16 -5.40
CA ALA A 12 1.27 -22.42 -4.85
C ALA A 12 1.37 -21.80 -3.45
N SER A 13 0.90 -22.50 -2.42
CA SER A 13 1.19 -22.16 -1.03
C SER A 13 1.41 -23.44 -0.23
N ALA A 14 2.65 -23.93 -0.24
CA ALA A 14 3.14 -24.87 0.75
C ALA A 14 4.67 -24.80 0.81
N ALA A 15 5.17 -24.77 2.04
CA ALA A 15 6.55 -24.93 2.49
C ALA A 15 7.51 -23.72 2.33
N ALA A 16 7.64 -22.94 3.41
CA ALA A 16 8.90 -22.79 4.15
C ALA A 16 8.67 -21.86 5.36
N TRP A 17 8.60 -22.46 6.54
CA TRP A 17 8.84 -21.75 7.80
C TRP A 17 10.35 -21.76 8.09
N GLU A 18 10.74 -20.82 8.96
CA GLU A 18 12.09 -20.59 9.50
C GLU A 18 13.06 -19.81 8.60
N THR A 19 13.03 -18.48 8.74
CA THR A 19 14.25 -17.68 8.87
C THR A 19 13.99 -16.51 9.81
N VAL A 20 14.87 -16.35 10.79
CA VAL A 20 15.00 -15.24 11.74
C VAL A 20 14.68 -13.90 11.07
N PRO A 21 13.79 -13.05 11.63
CA PRO A 21 13.51 -11.75 11.02
C PRO A 21 14.76 -10.88 11.16
N SER A 22 15.39 -10.56 10.03
CA SER A 22 16.43 -9.55 10.02
C SER A 22 15.77 -8.19 10.32
N PRO A 23 16.41 -7.31 11.09
CA PRO A 23 15.87 -5.98 11.44
C PRO A 23 15.74 -5.02 10.25
N GLU A 24 15.81 -5.51 9.01
CA GLU A 24 15.79 -4.74 7.76
C GLU A 24 14.48 -4.95 6.97
N GLN A 25 13.57 -5.78 7.49
CA GLN A 25 12.22 -6.01 6.95
C GLN A 25 11.24 -4.84 7.17
N TYR A 26 11.71 -3.73 7.77
CA TYR A 26 10.91 -2.53 8.06
C TYR A 26 10.65 -1.61 6.85
N VAL A 27 11.12 -1.97 5.65
CA VAL A 27 11.04 -1.08 4.47
C VAL A 27 9.72 -1.21 3.69
N GLU A 28 8.94 -2.25 3.93
CA GLU A 28 7.54 -2.31 3.44
C GLU A 28 6.60 -2.35 4.65
N ALA A 29 6.53 -1.25 5.40
CA ALA A 29 5.25 -0.95 6.03
C ALA A 29 4.26 -0.82 4.87
N PRO A 30 3.32 -1.77 4.68
CA PRO A 30 2.43 -1.73 3.53
C PRO A 30 1.72 -0.38 3.58
N ASP A 31 1.85 0.36 2.49
CA ASP A 31 1.59 1.78 2.49
C ASP A 31 0.18 2.03 3.00
N PHE A 32 0.12 2.72 4.13
CA PHE A 32 -1.10 3.24 4.70
C PHE A 32 -1.98 3.94 3.64
N TYR A 33 -1.32 4.58 2.67
CA TYR A 33 -1.93 5.23 1.51
C TYR A 33 -2.48 4.28 0.45
N GLN A 34 -1.83 3.14 0.18
CA GLN A 34 -2.34 2.16 -0.79
C GLN A 34 -3.69 1.60 -0.34
N TYR A 35 -3.88 1.37 0.97
CA TYR A 35 -5.17 0.88 1.49
C TYR A 35 -6.28 1.93 1.52
N LEU A 36 -5.91 3.22 1.54
CA LEU A 36 -6.88 4.33 1.48
C LEU A 36 -7.36 4.61 0.05
N HIS A 37 -6.60 4.23 -0.97
CA HIS A 37 -7.01 4.35 -2.37
C HIS A 37 -7.41 3.00 -2.96
N ALA A 38 -8.66 2.58 -2.71
CA ALA A 38 -9.38 1.98 -3.83
C ALA A 38 -9.84 3.10 -4.77
N PRO A 39 -9.78 2.90 -6.10
CA PRO A 39 -10.55 3.73 -7.01
C PRO A 39 -12.02 3.64 -6.58
N SER A 40 -12.53 4.69 -5.94
CA SER A 40 -13.93 4.76 -5.55
C SER A 40 -14.70 5.39 -6.70
N HIS A 41 -15.73 4.68 -7.18
CA HIS A 41 -16.64 5.13 -8.24
C HIS A 41 -17.71 6.10 -7.74
N HIS A 42 -17.58 6.65 -6.53
CA HIS A 42 -18.54 7.61 -6.01
C HIS A 42 -17.82 8.90 -5.68
N ARG A 43 -18.44 10.01 -6.13
CA ARG A 43 -18.18 11.40 -5.74
C ARG A 43 -17.44 11.39 -4.42
N GLN A 44 -16.18 11.84 -4.40
CA GLN A 44 -15.32 11.89 -3.20
C GLN A 44 -16.08 12.63 -2.09
N THR A 45 -16.86 11.88 -1.35
CA THR A 45 -17.79 12.37 -0.36
C THR A 45 -16.98 12.62 0.90
N ARG A 46 -17.40 13.64 1.64
CA ARG A 46 -16.85 14.12 2.90
C ARG A 46 -16.99 13.09 4.02
N GLN A 47 -16.56 11.86 3.77
CA GLN A 47 -16.81 10.71 4.60
C GLN A 47 -15.54 10.31 5.32
N LEU A 48 -15.71 10.02 6.60
CA LEU A 48 -14.66 9.43 7.42
C LEU A 48 -14.48 8.00 6.93
N HIS A 49 -13.25 7.64 6.58
CA HIS A 49 -12.91 6.29 6.14
C HIS A 49 -12.08 5.60 7.21
N GLY A 50 -12.48 4.38 7.56
CA GLY A 50 -11.71 3.47 8.39
C GLY A 50 -11.34 2.23 7.61
N ASN A 51 -10.11 1.74 7.75
CA ASN A 51 -9.70 0.44 7.26
C ASN A 51 -8.98 -0.35 8.36
N THR A 52 -9.05 -1.67 8.26
CA THR A 52 -8.23 -2.61 9.01
C THR A 52 -7.74 -3.67 8.05
N PHE A 53 -6.52 -4.16 8.25
CA PHE A 53 -5.98 -5.22 7.41
C PHE A 53 -5.27 -6.28 8.24
N PHE A 54 -5.22 -7.47 7.67
CA PHE A 54 -4.57 -8.65 8.24
C PHE A 54 -3.85 -9.39 7.13
N ASN A 55 -2.59 -9.72 7.34
CA ASN A 55 -1.77 -10.41 6.36
C ASN A 55 -1.47 -11.86 6.83
N SER A 56 -1.07 -12.70 5.89
CA SER A 56 -0.75 -14.12 6.15
C SER A 56 0.49 -14.33 7.00
N ASP A 57 1.36 -13.32 7.11
CA ASP A 57 2.52 -13.31 8.01
C ASP A 57 2.14 -13.00 9.47
N GLY A 58 0.86 -12.75 9.75
CA GLY A 58 0.35 -12.38 11.08
C GLY A 58 0.36 -10.88 11.36
N SER A 59 0.95 -10.07 10.48
CA SER A 59 0.89 -8.61 10.62
C SER A 59 -0.53 -8.09 10.43
N SER A 60 -0.82 -6.98 11.12
CA SER A 60 -2.12 -6.34 11.06
C SER A 60 -2.00 -4.83 11.20
N GLY A 61 -3.05 -4.10 10.88
CA GLY A 61 -3.03 -2.66 11.04
C GLY A 61 -4.40 -2.04 10.90
N PHE A 62 -4.46 -0.74 11.20
CA PHE A 62 -5.66 0.05 11.00
C PHE A 62 -5.31 1.43 10.44
N GLY A 63 -6.31 2.02 9.81
CA GLY A 63 -6.22 3.34 9.25
C GLY A 63 -7.47 4.16 9.25
N VAL A 64 -7.26 5.45 9.41
CA VAL A 64 -8.29 6.47 9.39
C VAL A 64 -7.91 7.57 8.40
N SER A 65 -8.90 8.04 7.65
CA SER A 65 -8.84 9.26 6.86
C SER A 65 -10.06 10.13 7.16
N ALA A 66 -9.83 11.29 7.75
CA ALA A 66 -10.84 12.25 8.15
C ALA A 66 -10.76 13.52 7.27
N PRO A 67 -11.74 13.79 6.39
CA PRO A 67 -11.76 15.02 5.61
C PRO A 67 -11.98 16.25 6.51
N PHE A 68 -11.16 17.28 6.35
CA PHE A 68 -11.27 18.53 7.13
C PHE A 68 -11.49 19.77 6.26
N GLY A 69 -11.23 19.68 4.96
CA GLY A 69 -11.41 20.80 4.03
C GLY A 69 -11.82 20.31 2.66
N THR A 70 -12.78 20.98 2.02
CA THR A 70 -13.15 20.69 0.64
C THR A 70 -13.25 21.97 -0.16
N SER A 71 -12.63 22.00 -1.34
CA SER A 71 -12.91 22.93 -2.42
C SER A 71 -13.68 22.18 -3.52
N GLN A 72 -14.17 22.90 -4.54
CA GLN A 72 -15.05 22.37 -5.59
C GLN A 72 -14.65 20.99 -6.14
N LYS A 73 -13.34 20.79 -6.34
CA LYS A 73 -12.78 19.54 -6.87
C LYS A 73 -11.72 18.90 -5.98
N ASN A 74 -11.35 19.50 -4.86
CA ASN A 74 -10.26 19.02 -3.99
C ASN A 74 -10.78 18.72 -2.59
N THR A 75 -10.44 17.56 -2.05
CA THR A 75 -10.74 17.16 -0.67
C THR A 75 -9.44 16.98 0.09
N PHE A 76 -9.28 17.73 1.18
CA PHE A 76 -8.18 17.62 2.11
C PHE A 76 -8.61 16.76 3.29
N SER A 77 -7.78 15.76 3.60
CA SER A 77 -8.01 14.80 4.67
C SER A 77 -6.80 14.69 5.58
N ALA A 78 -7.05 14.64 6.87
CA ALA A 78 -6.07 14.21 7.86
C ALA A 78 -6.10 12.70 7.84
N ILE A 79 -4.93 12.09 7.87
CA ILE A 79 -4.82 10.65 7.78
C ILE A 79 -3.89 10.13 8.85
N GLY A 80 -4.10 8.91 9.29
CA GLY A 80 -3.20 8.25 10.21
C GLY A 80 -3.61 6.85 10.56
N GLY A 81 -2.67 6.08 11.06
CA GLY A 81 -2.87 4.68 11.38
C GLY A 81 -1.65 4.06 12.02
N ALA A 82 -1.78 2.78 12.30
CA ALA A 82 -0.73 2.00 12.91
C ALA A 82 -0.72 0.57 12.37
N ASN A 83 0.47 0.00 12.31
CA ASN A 83 0.75 -1.36 11.89
C ASN A 83 1.38 -2.13 13.05
N PHE A 84 1.07 -3.41 13.14
CA PHE A 84 1.48 -4.33 14.18
C PHE A 84 2.05 -5.59 13.56
N ASP A 85 3.08 -6.15 14.19
CA ASP A 85 3.66 -7.44 13.79
C ASP A 85 2.78 -8.61 14.25
N ALA A 86 3.21 -9.85 13.93
CA ALA A 86 2.53 -11.07 14.35
C ALA A 86 2.43 -11.24 15.88
N ALA A 87 3.32 -10.60 16.64
CA ALA A 87 3.30 -10.56 18.09
C ALA A 87 2.48 -9.38 18.64
N SER A 88 1.71 -8.69 17.79
CA SER A 88 0.94 -7.49 18.12
C SER A 88 1.76 -6.31 18.67
N ARG A 89 3.07 -6.29 18.38
CA ARG A 89 3.94 -5.15 18.72
C ARG A 89 3.79 -4.08 17.66
N LEU A 90 3.81 -2.82 18.08
CA LEU A 90 3.74 -1.69 17.15
C LEU A 90 4.95 -1.71 16.22
N GLN A 91 4.70 -1.93 14.93
CA GLN A 91 5.71 -1.90 13.88
C GLN A 91 5.90 -0.48 13.35
N SER A 92 4.80 0.28 13.20
CA SER A 92 4.87 1.66 12.74
C SER A 92 3.60 2.43 13.07
N ALA A 93 3.72 3.72 13.34
CA ALA A 93 2.60 4.65 13.46
C ALA A 93 2.77 5.82 12.49
N SER A 94 1.75 6.08 11.68
CA SER A 94 1.78 7.11 10.64
C SER A 94 0.74 8.18 10.89
N TYR A 95 1.08 9.42 10.57
CA TYR A 95 0.14 10.53 10.52
C TYR A 95 0.50 11.47 9.38
N GLY A 96 -0.49 12.16 8.82
CA GLY A 96 -0.26 12.98 7.65
C GLY A 96 -1.49 13.68 7.12
N VAL A 97 -1.31 14.27 5.94
CA VAL A 97 -2.36 14.95 5.19
C VAL A 97 -2.40 14.42 3.78
N ALA A 98 -3.60 14.36 3.22
CA ALA A 98 -3.85 13.95 1.85
C ALA A 98 -4.74 14.99 1.16
N MET A 99 -4.48 15.23 -0.11
CA MET A 99 -5.35 15.98 -1.00
C MET A 99 -5.77 15.05 -2.13
N ASN A 100 -7.07 14.86 -2.29
CA ASN A 100 -7.64 14.09 -3.38
C ASN A 100 -8.41 15.02 -4.30
N ASN A 101 -8.24 14.85 -5.61
CA ASN A 101 -8.95 15.60 -6.63
C ASN A 101 -10.03 14.72 -7.30
N ALA A 102 -11.19 15.32 -7.57
CA ALA A 102 -12.32 14.65 -8.23
C ALA A 102 -11.97 14.10 -9.62
N ASN A 103 -10.99 14.69 -10.31
CA ASN A 103 -10.47 14.23 -11.59
C ASN A 103 -9.60 12.96 -11.49
N GLY A 104 -9.35 12.43 -10.28
CA GLY A 104 -8.59 11.20 -10.09
C GLY A 104 -7.09 11.40 -9.85
N HIS A 105 -6.66 12.59 -9.47
CA HIS A 105 -5.30 12.85 -8.98
C HIS A 105 -5.31 13.01 -7.47
N GLY A 106 -4.17 12.83 -6.85
CA GLY A 106 -4.00 13.27 -5.47
C GLY A 106 -2.56 13.25 -5.02
N LEU A 107 -2.37 13.87 -3.88
CA LEU A 107 -1.07 14.13 -3.27
C LEU A 107 -1.17 13.89 -1.79
N SER A 108 -0.07 13.49 -1.19
CA SER A 108 -0.08 13.11 0.19
C SER A 108 1.28 13.21 0.85
N VAL A 109 1.27 13.54 2.13
CA VAL A 109 2.47 13.69 2.93
C VAL A 109 2.23 13.03 4.29
N THR A 110 3.08 12.07 4.63
CA THR A 110 3.09 11.40 5.93
C THR A 110 4.41 11.51 6.64
N ASN A 111 4.32 11.45 7.96
CA ASN A 111 5.40 11.08 8.83
C ASN A 111 5.05 9.76 9.51
N THR A 112 5.96 8.79 9.43
CA THR A 112 5.82 7.47 10.01
C THR A 112 6.91 7.29 11.06
N HIS A 113 6.50 7.05 12.30
CA HIS A 113 7.39 6.63 13.37
C HIS A 113 7.47 5.10 13.38
N ILE A 114 8.69 4.58 13.28
CA ILE A 114 9.00 3.16 13.34
C ILE A 114 9.79 2.93 14.63
N PRO A 115 9.20 2.26 15.65
CA PRO A 115 9.91 1.94 16.89
C PRO A 115 11.23 1.23 16.61
N ASP A 116 12.25 1.53 17.42
CA ASP A 116 13.62 0.98 17.33
C ASP A 116 14.39 1.31 16.03
N PHE A 117 13.73 1.87 15.00
CA PHE A 117 14.35 2.24 13.74
C PHE A 117 14.48 3.76 13.59
N GLY A 118 13.38 4.51 13.64
CA GLY A 118 13.40 5.96 13.47
C GLY A 118 12.17 6.54 12.78
N ASN A 119 12.32 7.72 12.17
CA ASN A 119 11.23 8.43 11.50
C ASN A 119 11.39 8.39 9.98
N GLN A 120 10.29 8.20 9.26
CA GLN A 120 10.25 8.28 7.81
C GLN A 120 9.28 9.38 7.39
N PHE A 121 9.78 10.33 6.60
CA PHE A 121 8.95 11.31 5.92
C PHE A 121 8.66 10.82 4.51
N LYS A 122 7.40 10.78 4.09
CA LYS A 122 7.01 10.34 2.75
C LYS A 122 6.11 11.36 2.09
N ALA A 123 6.41 11.68 0.83
CA ALA A 123 5.55 12.46 -0.05
C ALA A 123 5.17 11.56 -1.23
N ALA A 124 3.87 11.33 -1.44
CA ALA A 124 3.37 10.50 -2.50
C ALA A 124 2.36 11.26 -3.37
N GLY A 125 2.25 10.86 -4.62
CA GLY A 125 1.30 11.39 -5.58
C GLY A 125 0.81 10.30 -6.50
N TYR A 126 -0.41 10.47 -7.00
CA TYR A 126 -0.98 9.57 -7.99
C TYR A 126 -1.83 10.35 -8.99
N ALA A 127 -1.95 9.79 -10.18
CA ALA A 127 -2.72 10.34 -11.28
C ALA A 127 -3.44 9.22 -12.02
N ASN A 128 -4.74 9.41 -12.24
CA ASN A 128 -5.49 8.55 -13.12
C ASN A 128 -5.17 8.88 -14.58
N LEU A 129 -4.72 7.88 -15.34
CA LEU A 129 -4.42 8.03 -16.76
C LEU A 129 -5.64 7.73 -17.61
N PHE A 130 -6.41 6.71 -17.22
CA PHE A 130 -7.58 6.27 -17.97
C PHE A 130 -8.65 5.74 -17.03
N ARG A 131 -9.86 6.32 -17.11
CA ARG A 131 -11.03 5.87 -16.36
C ARG A 131 -12.23 5.73 -17.27
N ASN A 132 -12.79 4.54 -17.28
CA ASN A 132 -14.08 4.22 -17.89
C ASN A 132 -14.93 3.40 -16.90
N GLN A 133 -16.15 3.04 -17.29
CA GLN A 133 -17.08 2.26 -16.46
C GLN A 133 -16.52 0.89 -16.04
N ASN A 134 -15.60 0.33 -16.83
CA ASN A 134 -15.05 -1.01 -16.62
C ASN A 134 -13.55 -1.01 -16.27
N HIS A 135 -12.81 0.05 -16.58
CA HIS A 135 -11.36 0.06 -16.53
C HIS A 135 -10.89 1.34 -15.85
N ASP A 136 -9.99 1.19 -14.89
CA ASP A 136 -9.28 2.30 -14.26
C ASP A 136 -7.79 1.99 -14.30
N VAL A 137 -7.00 2.86 -14.91
CA VAL A 137 -5.54 2.80 -14.96
C VAL A 137 -5.01 4.04 -14.29
N SER A 138 -4.17 3.83 -13.28
CA SER A 138 -3.55 4.90 -12.51
C SER A 138 -2.04 4.70 -12.43
N VAL A 139 -1.32 5.80 -12.32
CA VAL A 139 0.11 5.84 -12.03
C VAL A 139 0.31 6.50 -10.69
N ASN A 140 1.24 5.97 -9.90
CA ASN A 140 1.63 6.52 -8.63
C ASN A 140 3.16 6.70 -8.56
N GLY A 141 3.58 7.60 -7.68
CA GLY A 141 4.98 7.86 -7.42
C GLY A 141 5.16 8.44 -6.03
N TYR A 142 6.30 8.13 -5.41
CA TYR A 142 6.61 8.64 -4.08
C TYR A 142 8.09 8.88 -3.88
N PHE A 143 8.36 9.75 -2.92
CA PHE A 143 9.67 10.00 -2.35
C PHE A 143 9.56 9.82 -0.83
N ALA A 144 10.45 9.03 -0.27
CA ALA A 144 10.57 8.84 1.17
C ALA A 144 11.98 9.22 1.64
N LYS A 145 12.06 9.89 2.78
CA LYS A 145 13.30 10.19 3.49
C LYS A 145 13.26 9.51 4.84
N ASN A 146 14.12 8.51 5.00
CA ASN A 146 14.26 7.73 6.21
C ASN A 146 15.33 8.40 7.09
N ARG A 147 15.01 8.58 8.36
CA ARG A 147 15.91 9.09 9.40
C ARG A 147 15.98 8.06 10.52
N PRO A 148 16.90 7.08 10.40
CA PRO A 148 17.15 6.15 11.48
C PRO A 148 17.64 6.89 12.74
N GLN A 149 17.27 6.39 13.91
CA GLN A 149 17.80 6.85 15.20
C GLN A 149 19.14 6.18 15.55
N MET A 150 19.51 5.14 14.81
CA MET A 150 20.78 4.44 14.98
C MET A 150 21.94 5.35 14.53
N PRO A 151 22.95 5.64 15.40
CA PRO A 151 24.06 6.55 15.07
C PRO A 151 24.89 6.14 13.85
N GLN A 152 24.79 4.87 13.47
CA GLN A 152 25.61 4.23 12.44
C GLN A 152 25.00 4.33 11.03
N ILE A 153 23.70 4.69 10.94
CA ILE A 153 22.98 4.73 9.66
C ILE A 153 22.54 6.18 9.39
N PRO A 154 23.16 6.87 8.41
CA PRO A 154 22.75 8.22 8.04
C PRO A 154 21.36 8.21 7.41
N SER A 155 20.73 9.39 7.34
CA SER A 155 19.45 9.51 6.65
C SER A 155 19.60 9.18 5.17
N TYR A 156 18.73 8.34 4.65
CA TYR A 156 18.72 7.94 3.24
C TYR A 156 17.36 8.24 2.60
N ASN A 157 17.35 8.26 1.28
CA ASN A 157 16.14 8.52 0.49
C ASN A 157 15.77 7.25 -0.29
N THR A 158 14.47 7.05 -0.48
CA THR A 158 13.90 6.03 -1.34
C THR A 158 12.94 6.71 -2.31
N VAL A 159 13.02 6.35 -3.58
CA VAL A 159 12.06 6.79 -4.60
C VAL A 159 11.33 5.58 -5.12
N GLY A 160 10.04 5.71 -5.41
CA GLY A 160 9.29 4.63 -6.02
C GLY A 160 8.23 5.14 -6.96
N ALA A 161 7.82 4.25 -7.85
CA ALA A 161 6.76 4.48 -8.82
C ALA A 161 6.00 3.18 -9.06
N GLY A 162 4.73 3.31 -9.40
CA GLY A 162 3.86 2.17 -9.65
C GLY A 162 2.76 2.47 -10.66
N LEU A 163 2.21 1.39 -11.17
CA LEU A 163 1.07 1.37 -12.06
C LEU A 163 0.00 0.46 -11.47
N ASP A 164 -1.21 0.98 -11.39
CA ASP A 164 -2.38 0.28 -10.88
C ASP A 164 -3.41 0.14 -12.00
N TYR A 165 -4.02 -1.04 -12.07
CA TYR A 165 -5.12 -1.34 -12.96
C TYR A 165 -6.27 -1.98 -12.19
N MET A 166 -7.49 -1.51 -12.43
CA MET A 166 -8.70 -2.03 -11.81
C MET A 166 -9.76 -2.29 -12.86
N PHE A 167 -10.32 -3.50 -12.84
CA PHE A 167 -11.45 -3.91 -13.66
C PHE A 167 -12.74 -3.93 -12.82
N LYS A 168 -13.71 -3.10 -13.22
CA LYS A 168 -15.07 -2.98 -12.63
C LYS A 168 -15.08 -2.80 -11.11
N ASN A 169 -14.01 -2.23 -10.54
CA ASN A 169 -13.78 -2.07 -9.10
C ASN A 169 -13.97 -3.36 -8.30
N LYS A 170 -13.67 -4.50 -8.95
CA LYS A 170 -13.77 -5.82 -8.36
C LYS A 170 -12.42 -6.51 -8.36
N VAL A 171 -11.72 -6.50 -9.49
CA VAL A 171 -10.44 -7.18 -9.64
C VAL A 171 -9.42 -6.16 -10.08
N GLY A 172 -8.33 -6.02 -9.35
CA GLY A 172 -7.23 -5.15 -9.72
C GLY A 172 -5.90 -5.88 -9.70
N ALA A 173 -4.95 -5.26 -10.38
CA ALA A 173 -3.56 -5.66 -10.45
C ALA A 173 -2.71 -4.39 -10.38
N SER A 174 -1.58 -4.47 -9.71
CA SER A 174 -0.64 -3.36 -9.61
C SER A 174 0.78 -3.88 -9.68
N ALA A 175 1.65 -3.03 -10.19
CA ALA A 175 3.08 -3.26 -10.27
C ALA A 175 3.79 -2.01 -9.78
N ALA A 176 4.78 -2.16 -8.89
CA ALA A 176 5.57 -1.05 -8.42
C ALA A 176 7.05 -1.40 -8.35
N ILE A 177 7.85 -0.35 -8.45
CA ILE A 177 9.30 -0.39 -8.29
C ILE A 177 9.72 0.70 -7.32
N ALA A 178 10.64 0.37 -6.42
CA ALA A 178 11.26 1.34 -5.54
C ALA A 178 12.77 1.17 -5.57
N HIS A 179 13.50 2.27 -5.54
CA HIS A 179 14.94 2.28 -5.52
C HIS A 179 15.44 3.13 -4.35
N THR A 180 16.35 2.56 -3.58
CA THR A 180 17.00 3.18 -2.44
C THR A 180 18.50 3.29 -2.73
N PRO A 181 18.98 4.46 -3.20
CA PRO A 181 20.36 4.62 -3.66
C PRO A 181 21.42 4.32 -2.59
N TYR A 182 21.09 4.58 -1.31
CA TYR A 182 22.04 4.37 -0.22
C TYR A 182 22.43 2.90 -0.02
N PHE A 183 21.51 1.98 -0.29
CA PHE A 183 21.75 0.53 -0.15
C PHE A 183 21.90 -0.17 -1.50
N ASP A 184 21.92 0.60 -2.59
CA ASP A 184 21.79 0.11 -3.98
C ASP A 184 20.71 -0.97 -4.11
N LYS A 185 19.58 -0.72 -3.44
CA LYS A 185 18.49 -1.68 -3.29
C LYS A 185 17.35 -1.29 -4.21
N THR A 186 16.88 -2.25 -5.00
CA THR A 186 15.73 -2.10 -5.89
C THR A 186 14.66 -3.12 -5.53
N ASP A 187 13.53 -2.63 -5.07
CA ASP A 187 12.36 -3.41 -4.69
C ASP A 187 11.39 -3.46 -5.86
N TYR A 188 10.95 -4.67 -6.20
CA TYR A 188 9.92 -4.93 -7.19
C TYR A 188 8.72 -5.53 -6.48
N SER A 189 7.53 -5.03 -6.76
CA SER A 189 6.30 -5.60 -6.22
C SER A 189 5.24 -5.74 -7.30
N LEU A 190 4.51 -6.85 -7.21
CA LEU A 190 3.36 -7.18 -8.03
C LEU A 190 2.25 -7.58 -7.08
N SER A 191 1.08 -6.95 -7.18
CA SER A 191 -0.07 -7.35 -6.37
C SER A 191 -1.34 -7.40 -7.17
N GLY A 192 -2.29 -8.20 -6.70
CA GLY A 192 -3.64 -8.31 -7.20
C GLY A 192 -4.61 -8.20 -6.04
N ASN A 193 -5.74 -7.55 -6.29
CA ASN A 193 -6.80 -7.41 -5.30
C ASN A 193 -8.12 -7.89 -5.89
N ALA A 194 -8.94 -8.52 -5.05
CA ALA A 194 -10.27 -8.98 -5.38
C ALA A 194 -11.26 -8.52 -4.30
N ASN A 195 -12.27 -7.75 -4.68
CA ASN A 195 -13.36 -7.40 -3.77
C ASN A 195 -14.25 -8.63 -3.56
N LEU A 196 -14.19 -9.20 -2.37
CA LEU A 196 -15.01 -10.35 -1.99
C LEU A 196 -16.42 -9.91 -1.59
N PHE A 197 -16.53 -8.74 -0.97
CA PHE A 197 -17.79 -8.20 -0.51
C PHE A 197 -17.79 -6.67 -0.56
N ARG A 198 -18.93 -6.10 -0.92
CA ARG A 198 -19.16 -4.65 -0.87
C ARG A 198 -20.61 -4.35 -0.56
N ASN A 199 -20.82 -3.54 0.47
CA ASN A 199 -22.10 -2.95 0.84
C ASN A 199 -21.95 -1.41 0.91
N LYS A 200 -23.06 -0.68 1.06
CA LYS A 200 -23.08 0.80 1.08
C LYS A 200 -22.20 1.44 2.17
N GLY A 201 -21.92 0.70 3.26
CA GLY A 201 -21.10 1.18 4.38
C GLY A 201 -19.82 0.38 4.64
N SER A 202 -19.57 -0.72 3.92
CA SER A 202 -18.39 -1.55 4.17
C SER A 202 -17.90 -2.30 2.93
N SER A 203 -16.61 -2.60 2.85
CA SER A 203 -16.05 -3.54 1.87
C SER A 203 -15.09 -4.54 2.52
N LEU A 204 -15.01 -5.74 1.96
CA LEU A 204 -13.98 -6.72 2.26
C LEU A 204 -13.26 -7.05 0.95
N ASP A 205 -11.96 -6.85 0.98
CA ASP A 205 -11.07 -7.05 -0.16
C ASP A 205 -10.02 -8.10 0.22
N PHE A 206 -9.80 -9.05 -0.68
CA PHE A 206 -8.69 -9.98 -0.62
C PHE A 206 -7.54 -9.43 -1.47
N ASN A 207 -6.33 -9.46 -0.95
CA ASN A 207 -5.13 -9.02 -1.63
C ASN A 207 -4.14 -10.17 -1.68
N ALA A 208 -3.45 -10.31 -2.80
CA ALA A 208 -2.35 -11.25 -2.98
C ALA A 208 -1.23 -10.54 -3.72
N GLY A 209 0.02 -10.80 -3.36
CA GLY A 209 1.16 -10.14 -3.98
C GLY A 209 2.42 -10.96 -3.93
N LEU A 210 3.41 -10.48 -4.67
CA LEU A 210 4.76 -10.99 -4.79
C LEU A 210 5.68 -9.78 -4.73
N SER A 211 6.62 -9.76 -3.79
CA SER A 211 7.67 -8.74 -3.74
C SER A 211 9.05 -9.37 -3.84
N LYS A 212 10.02 -8.59 -4.30
CA LYS A 212 11.43 -9.01 -4.44
C LYS A 212 12.35 -7.81 -4.27
N SER A 213 13.28 -7.91 -3.33
CA SER A 213 14.31 -6.90 -3.09
C SER A 213 15.65 -7.31 -3.68
N VAL A 214 16.19 -6.61 -4.67
CA VAL A 214 17.52 -6.88 -5.24
C VAL A 214 18.52 -5.86 -4.74
N SER A 215 19.64 -6.31 -4.17
CA SER A 215 20.79 -5.45 -3.85
C SER A 215 22.10 -6.20 -4.07
N PRO A 216 23.25 -5.51 -4.24
CA PRO A 216 24.57 -6.15 -4.33
C PRO A 216 24.92 -7.02 -3.12
N PHE A 217 24.31 -6.73 -1.97
CA PHE A 217 24.50 -7.45 -0.70
C PHE A 217 23.48 -8.58 -0.50
N MET A 218 22.47 -8.70 -1.39
CA MET A 218 21.42 -9.72 -1.38
C MET A 218 21.34 -10.42 -2.75
N SER A 219 22.39 -11.17 -3.10
CA SER A 219 22.52 -11.84 -4.41
C SER A 219 21.49 -12.95 -4.66
N ASN A 220 20.86 -13.49 -3.61
CA ASN A 220 19.93 -14.64 -3.69
C ASN A 220 18.48 -14.27 -3.30
N SER A 221 18.06 -13.03 -3.57
CA SER A 221 16.70 -12.60 -3.28
C SER A 221 15.65 -13.39 -4.07
N LYS A 222 14.67 -13.96 -3.36
CA LYS A 222 13.55 -14.73 -3.93
C LYS A 222 12.30 -13.85 -3.95
N TRP A 223 11.31 -14.29 -4.73
CA TRP A 223 9.99 -13.69 -4.66
C TRP A 223 9.30 -14.13 -3.36
N GLU A 224 8.86 -13.16 -2.57
CA GLU A 224 8.15 -13.36 -1.33
C GLU A 224 6.66 -13.19 -1.58
N PRO A 225 5.85 -14.26 -1.45
CA PRO A 225 4.41 -14.15 -1.57
C PRO A 225 3.79 -13.53 -0.32
N SER A 226 2.84 -12.64 -0.52
CA SER A 226 2.03 -12.05 0.53
C SER A 226 0.55 -12.23 0.19
N THR A 227 -0.28 -12.52 1.19
CA THR A 227 -1.73 -12.50 1.04
C THR A 227 -2.34 -11.81 2.25
N GLY A 228 -3.49 -11.17 2.07
CA GLY A 228 -4.13 -10.45 3.16
C GLY A 228 -5.57 -10.07 2.87
N PHE A 229 -6.27 -9.72 3.94
CA PHE A 229 -7.63 -9.23 3.88
C PHE A 229 -7.66 -7.79 4.39
N THR A 230 -8.39 -6.93 3.68
CA THR A 230 -8.64 -5.55 4.09
C THR A 230 -10.14 -5.37 4.29
N PHE A 231 -10.54 -5.03 5.50
CA PHE A 231 -11.88 -4.58 5.80
C PHE A 231 -11.92 -3.06 5.80
N ARG A 232 -12.91 -2.48 5.13
CA ARG A 232 -13.12 -1.03 5.08
C ARG A 232 -14.51 -0.70 5.55
N LYS A 233 -14.62 0.41 6.28
CA LYS A 233 -15.87 1.00 6.75
C LYS A 233 -15.94 2.45 6.33
N PHE A 234 -17.06 2.82 5.74
CA PHE A 234 -17.38 4.17 5.32
C PHE A 234 -18.44 4.72 6.28
N PHE A 235 -18.20 5.90 6.84
CA PHE A 235 -19.11 6.60 7.74
C PHE A 235 -19.75 7.80 7.05
#